data_AF-A0A1D3RN87-F1
#
_entry.id   AF-A0A1D3RN87-F1
#
_cell.length_a   1.000
_cell.length_b   1.000
_cell.length_c   1.000
_cell.angle_alpha   90.00
_cell.angle_beta   90.00
_cell.angle_gamma   90.00
#
_symmetry.space_group_name_H-M   'P 1'
#
loop_
_entity.id
_entity.type
_entity.pdbx_description
1 polymer ?
#
loop_
_entity_poly.entity_id
_entity_poly.type
_entity_poly.pdbx_seq_one_letter_code
_entity_poly.pdbx_strand_id
1 'polypeptide(L)'
;MTSSVFGGIAARNFGYAKVEIAKSIAQHDGCCEVYIHLNPEIAKNKQGIEYRDNRNDNKHDQNVDALHSRIEESMLKIWRKQSQKLAKRCLPPLIIADSTGMKKVLQSIEVIAPTTATLLIQGQTGVGKELVARAIHAMSDRCNKVFVPINCGAIAESLLESALFGHEKGAFTGAIAENQGNGAIAK
;
A
#
# COMPACT_ATOMS: atom_id res chain seq x y z
N MET A 1 9.44 18.03 -19.95
CA MET A 1 9.71 16.64 -19.53
C MET A 1 9.73 15.77 -20.78
N THR A 2 10.76 14.95 -20.98
CA THR A 2 10.99 14.23 -22.24
C THR A 2 10.07 13.00 -22.33
N SER A 3 9.56 12.70 -23.54
CA SER A 3 8.72 11.53 -23.86
C SER A 3 9.29 10.18 -23.40
N SER A 4 10.61 10.14 -23.15
CA SER A 4 11.34 8.97 -22.66
C SER A 4 10.93 8.46 -21.28
N VAL A 5 10.49 9.33 -20.37
CA VAL A 5 10.12 8.89 -19.02
C VAL A 5 8.78 8.16 -19.03
N PHE A 6 7.80 8.73 -19.72
CA PHE A 6 6.46 8.15 -19.84
C PHE A 6 6.47 6.83 -20.61
N GLY A 7 7.24 6.77 -21.71
CA GLY A 7 7.40 5.55 -22.49
C GLY A 7 8.04 4.40 -21.72
N GLY A 8 9.10 4.69 -20.96
CA GLY A 8 9.77 3.67 -20.13
C GLY A 8 8.90 3.11 -19.01
N ILE A 9 8.12 3.96 -18.34
CA ILE A 9 7.19 3.52 -17.29
C ILE A 9 6.05 2.68 -17.88
N ALA A 10 5.46 3.14 -18.99
CA ALA A 10 4.39 2.41 -19.67
C ALA A 10 4.87 1.05 -20.19
N ALA A 11 6.04 0.99 -20.82
CA ALA A 11 6.59 -0.28 -21.29
C ALA A 11 6.91 -1.25 -20.15
N ARG A 12 7.37 -0.76 -18.98
CA ARG A 12 7.63 -1.62 -17.81
C ARG A 12 6.38 -2.25 -17.21
N ASN A 13 5.26 -1.53 -17.23
CA ASN A 13 3.99 -2.02 -16.67
C ASN A 13 3.19 -2.87 -17.66
N PHE A 14 3.27 -2.57 -18.97
CA PHE A 14 2.43 -3.17 -20.00
C PHE A 14 3.22 -4.02 -21.02
N GLY A 15 4.54 -4.19 -20.83
CA GLY A 15 5.45 -4.91 -21.73
C GLY A 15 5.84 -4.15 -23.00
N TYR A 16 4.97 -3.26 -23.48
CA TYR A 16 5.16 -2.46 -24.68
C TYR A 16 4.52 -1.08 -24.53
N ALA A 17 5.18 -0.03 -25.02
CA ALA A 17 4.56 1.28 -25.20
C ALA A 17 5.20 2.02 -26.37
N LYS A 18 4.37 2.62 -27.24
CA LYS A 18 4.84 3.55 -28.26
C LYS A 18 4.30 4.94 -27.97
N VAL A 19 5.20 5.92 -27.84
CA VAL A 19 4.86 7.30 -27.50
C VAL A 19 4.93 8.16 -28.74
N GLU A 20 3.79 8.74 -29.11
CA GLU A 20 3.62 9.68 -30.22
C GLU A 20 3.42 11.09 -29.64
N ILE A 21 4.22 12.06 -30.08
CA ILE A 21 4.04 13.47 -29.74
C ILE A 21 3.42 14.13 -30.97
N ALA A 22 2.13 14.47 -30.90
CA ALA A 22 1.39 15.04 -32.03
C ALA A 22 1.52 16.57 -32.11
N LYS A 23 1.68 17.24 -30.97
CA LYS A 23 1.92 18.69 -30.89
C LYS A 23 2.95 18.99 -29.84
N SER A 24 3.82 19.96 -30.10
CA SER A 24 4.86 20.35 -29.16
C SER A 24 5.04 21.85 -29.09
N ILE A 25 5.23 22.35 -27.87
CA ILE A 25 5.59 23.75 -27.61
C ILE A 25 6.93 24.08 -28.29
N ALA A 26 7.83 23.10 -28.45
CA ALA A 26 9.09 23.27 -29.18
C ALA A 26 8.92 23.44 -30.70
N GLN A 27 7.76 23.07 -31.25
CA GLN A 27 7.40 23.24 -32.66
C GLN A 27 6.47 24.46 -32.89
N HIS A 28 6.27 25.30 -31.86
CA HIS A 28 5.38 26.47 -31.87
C HIS A 28 3.87 26.17 -31.93
N ASP A 29 3.43 24.98 -31.51
CA ASP A 29 2.01 24.58 -31.55
C ASP A 29 1.15 25.12 -30.40
N GLY A 30 1.73 25.88 -29.46
CA GLY A 30 1.02 26.47 -28.31
C GLY A 30 0.56 25.48 -27.23
N CYS A 31 0.51 24.18 -27.52
CA CYS A 31 0.17 23.11 -26.58
C CYS A 31 1.01 21.83 -26.82
N CYS A 32 0.96 20.89 -25.87
CA CYS A 32 1.61 19.59 -25.98
C CYS A 32 0.54 18.49 -25.97
N GLU A 33 0.44 17.72 -27.06
CA GLU A 33 -0.45 16.57 -27.18
C GLU A 33 0.38 15.30 -27.36
N VAL A 34 0.22 14.33 -26.45
CA VAL A 34 0.99 13.09 -26.41
C VAL A 34 0.04 11.89 -26.35
N TYR A 35 0.24 10.93 -27.24
CA TYR A 35 -0.51 9.68 -27.31
C TYR A 35 0.40 8.50 -26.94
N ILE A 36 -0.09 7.61 -26.08
CA ILE A 36 0.63 6.39 -25.67
C ILE A 36 -0.15 5.18 -26.16
N HIS A 37 0.47 4.41 -27.07
CA HIS A 37 -0.12 3.21 -27.64
C HIS A 37 0.46 1.97 -26.95
N LEU A 38 -0.39 1.22 -26.26
CA LEU A 38 0.01 0.02 -25.50
C LEU A 38 -0.08 -1.27 -26.32
N ASN A 39 -0.74 -1.24 -27.49
CA ASN A 39 -0.89 -2.41 -28.36
C ASN A 39 0.04 -2.29 -29.59
N PRO A 40 0.98 -3.22 -29.80
CA PRO A 40 1.94 -3.17 -30.90
C PRO A 40 1.28 -3.22 -32.28
N GLU A 41 0.15 -3.93 -32.43
CA GLU A 41 -0.53 -4.05 -33.74
C GLU A 41 -1.12 -2.72 -34.22
N ILE A 42 -1.69 -1.94 -33.29
CA ILE A 42 -2.26 -0.61 -33.56
C ILE A 42 -1.15 0.43 -33.74
N ALA A 43 -0.02 0.24 -33.05
CA ALA A 43 1.10 1.15 -33.02
C ALA A 43 2.04 1.06 -34.25
N LYS A 44 1.99 -0.03 -35.04
CA LYS A 44 2.88 -0.27 -36.21
C LYS A 44 2.91 0.90 -37.20
N ASN A 45 1.75 1.50 -37.50
CA ASN A 45 1.61 2.56 -38.52
C ASN A 45 1.65 3.99 -37.95
N LYS A 46 1.91 4.17 -36.64
CA LYS A 46 1.98 5.48 -36.00
C LYS A 46 3.42 5.97 -35.88
N GLN A 47 3.64 7.28 -35.99
CA GLN A 47 4.96 7.87 -35.77
C GLN A 47 5.21 8.01 -34.26
N GLY A 48 6.38 7.62 -33.77
CA GLY A 48 6.68 7.71 -32.35
C GLY A 48 7.85 6.85 -31.91
N ILE A 49 8.32 7.08 -30.69
CA ILE A 49 9.41 6.31 -30.09
C ILE A 49 8.82 5.07 -29.44
N GLU A 50 9.36 3.91 -29.83
CA GLU A 50 8.95 2.61 -29.29
C GLU A 50 9.79 2.26 -28.06
N TYR A 51 9.11 1.89 -26.99
CA TYR A 51 9.69 1.39 -25.75
C TYR A 51 9.22 -0.04 -25.57
N ARG A 52 10.19 -0.95 -25.46
CA ARG A 52 9.95 -2.37 -25.21
C ARG A 52 10.70 -2.75 -23.95
N ASP A 53 10.03 -3.45 -23.04
CA ASP A 53 10.73 -3.99 -21.87
C ASP A 53 11.61 -5.15 -22.34
N ASN A 54 12.94 -4.97 -22.29
CA ASN A 54 13.92 -5.95 -22.75
C ASN A 54 14.20 -7.02 -21.68
N ARG A 55 13.21 -7.31 -20.83
CA ARG A 55 13.18 -8.56 -20.08
C ARG A 55 12.96 -9.67 -21.08
N ASN A 56 14.06 -10.30 -21.48
CA ASN A 56 14.08 -11.58 -22.19
C ASN A 56 13.19 -12.57 -21.43
N ASP A 57 11.93 -12.67 -21.82
CA ASP A 57 11.16 -13.89 -21.58
C ASP A 57 11.67 -14.92 -22.56
N ASN A 58 12.47 -15.88 -22.07
CA ASN A 58 12.20 -17.31 -22.27
C ASN A 58 13.21 -18.22 -21.55
N LYS A 59 12.66 -19.09 -20.68
CA LYS A 59 13.26 -20.24 -19.95
C LYS A 59 14.02 -19.97 -18.63
N HIS A 60 13.42 -19.32 -17.63
CA HIS A 60 13.81 -19.57 -16.22
C HIS A 60 12.77 -19.33 -15.10
N ASP A 61 11.49 -19.08 -15.40
CA ASP A 61 10.54 -18.65 -14.35
C ASP A 61 9.96 -19.74 -13.45
N GLN A 62 9.87 -21.01 -13.89
CA GLN A 62 9.31 -22.05 -13.01
C GLN A 62 10.16 -22.31 -11.77
N ASN A 63 11.47 -22.04 -11.84
CA ASN A 63 12.38 -22.29 -10.72
C ASN A 63 12.42 -21.11 -9.74
N VAL A 64 12.23 -19.88 -10.21
CA VAL A 64 12.27 -18.67 -9.37
C VAL A 64 10.97 -18.52 -8.58
N ASP A 65 9.79 -18.75 -9.18
CA ASP A 65 8.53 -18.74 -8.43
C ASP A 65 8.47 -19.87 -7.40
N ALA A 66 9.02 -21.05 -7.74
CA ALA A 66 9.17 -22.15 -6.79
C ALA A 66 10.18 -21.85 -5.69
N LEU A 67 11.28 -21.15 -6.01
CA LEU A 67 12.24 -20.64 -5.02
C LEU A 67 11.59 -19.61 -4.11
N HIS A 68 10.88 -18.64 -4.66
CA HIS A 68 10.13 -17.63 -3.90
C HIS A 68 9.14 -18.30 -2.96
N SER A 69 8.34 -19.27 -3.44
CA SER A 69 7.40 -20.02 -2.61
C SER A 69 8.10 -20.81 -1.49
N ARG A 70 9.25 -21.45 -1.79
CA ARG A 70 10.03 -22.19 -0.78
C ARG A 70 10.72 -21.28 0.23
N ILE A 71 11.20 -20.13 -0.21
CA ILE A 71 11.82 -19.13 0.66
C ILE A 71 10.73 -18.51 1.54
N GLU A 72 9.57 -18.15 0.99
CA GLU A 72 8.40 -17.71 1.77
C GLU A 72 7.99 -18.77 2.79
N GLU A 73 7.80 -20.02 2.40
CA GLU A 73 7.47 -21.10 3.34
C GLU A 73 8.53 -21.30 4.43
N SER A 74 9.81 -21.19 4.07
CA SER A 74 10.92 -21.33 5.01
C SER A 74 10.98 -20.14 5.97
N MET A 75 10.75 -18.93 5.48
CA MET A 75 10.59 -17.74 6.29
C MET A 75 9.40 -17.92 7.23
N LEU A 76 8.22 -18.27 6.72
CA LEU A 76 7.01 -18.51 7.52
C LEU A 76 7.25 -19.53 8.64
N LYS A 77 8.01 -20.60 8.39
CA LYS A 77 8.38 -21.61 9.40
C LYS A 77 9.32 -21.05 10.47
N ILE A 78 10.31 -20.25 10.08
CA ILE A 78 11.23 -19.59 11.01
C ILE A 78 10.46 -18.59 11.88
N TRP A 79 9.61 -17.78 11.27
CA TRP A 79 8.77 -16.79 11.96
C TRP A 79 7.74 -17.45 12.91
N ARG A 80 7.08 -18.55 12.50
CA ARG A 80 6.15 -19.31 13.37
C ARG A 80 6.82 -19.86 14.63
N LYS A 81 8.07 -20.32 14.54
CA LYS A 81 8.82 -20.79 15.72
C LYS A 81 9.17 -19.66 16.68
N GLN A 82 9.38 -18.45 16.16
CA GLN A 82 9.73 -17.27 16.96
C GLN A 82 8.48 -16.66 17.63
N SER A 83 7.34 -16.63 16.93
CA SER A 83 6.07 -16.11 17.46
C SER A 83 5.51 -16.93 18.62
N GLN A 84 5.74 -18.25 18.66
CA GLN A 84 5.32 -19.10 19.79
C GLN A 84 5.94 -18.69 21.14
N LYS A 85 7.09 -18.00 21.13
CA LYS A 85 7.75 -17.51 22.36
C LYS A 85 7.14 -16.22 22.90
N LEU A 86 6.41 -15.47 22.07
CA LEU A 86 5.83 -14.15 22.38
C LEU A 86 4.35 -14.21 22.81
N ALA A 87 3.82 -15.38 23.14
CA ALA A 87 2.44 -15.61 23.53
C ALA A 87 2.08 -15.07 24.94
N LYS A 88 2.37 -13.81 25.23
CA LYS A 88 1.94 -13.16 26.49
C LYS A 88 1.11 -11.90 26.27
N ARG A 89 -0.15 -12.03 26.73
CA ARG A 89 -1.09 -11.05 27.35
C ARG A 89 -2.20 -10.38 26.56
N CYS A 90 -2.17 -10.27 25.23
CA CYS A 90 -3.28 -9.65 24.51
C CYS A 90 -4.08 -10.67 23.71
N LEU A 91 -5.35 -10.86 24.07
CA LEU A 91 -6.27 -11.67 23.29
C LEU A 91 -6.67 -10.88 22.03
N PRO A 92 -6.47 -11.44 20.82
CA PRO A 92 -7.00 -10.82 19.61
C PRO A 92 -8.55 -10.84 19.64
N PRO A 93 -9.21 -9.91 18.93
CA PRO A 93 -10.66 -9.95 18.76
C PRO A 93 -11.07 -11.27 18.08
N LEU A 94 -12.26 -11.77 18.44
CA LEU A 94 -12.82 -12.95 17.80
C LEU A 94 -13.15 -12.64 16.34
N ILE A 95 -12.46 -13.29 15.41
CA ILE A 95 -12.72 -13.22 13.97
C ILE A 95 -13.20 -14.60 13.52
N ILE A 96 -14.45 -14.69 13.05
CA ILE A 96 -15.02 -15.91 12.48
C ILE A 96 -14.70 -15.94 10.99
N ALA A 97 -13.96 -16.95 10.53
CA ALA A 97 -13.37 -16.99 9.20
C ALA A 97 -13.31 -18.41 8.61
N ASP A 98 -14.29 -18.76 7.78
CA ASP A 98 -14.33 -20.09 7.13
C ASP A 98 -13.75 -20.11 5.71
N SER A 99 -13.81 -18.97 5.02
CA SER A 99 -13.36 -18.86 3.62
C SER A 99 -11.84 -19.00 3.50
N THR A 100 -11.39 -19.57 2.37
CA THR A 100 -9.96 -19.71 2.05
C THR A 100 -9.27 -18.35 1.97
N GLY A 101 -9.94 -17.32 1.44
CA GLY A 101 -9.44 -15.96 1.38
C GLY A 101 -9.19 -15.37 2.77
N MET A 102 -10.14 -15.51 3.70
CA MET A 102 -9.97 -14.98 5.06
C MET A 102 -8.91 -15.74 5.84
N LYS A 103 -8.78 -17.06 5.63
CA LYS A 103 -7.70 -17.87 6.21
C LYS A 103 -6.32 -17.37 5.77
N LYS A 104 -6.16 -16.98 4.50
CA LYS A 104 -4.91 -16.36 4.02
C LYS A 104 -4.63 -15.03 4.72
N VAL A 105 -5.66 -14.19 4.90
CA VAL A 105 -5.52 -12.92 5.63
C VAL A 105 -5.07 -13.16 7.06
N LEU A 106 -5.67 -14.10 7.79
CA LEU A 106 -5.26 -14.47 9.14
C LEU A 106 -3.80 -14.96 9.20
N GLN A 107 -3.37 -15.75 8.23
CA GLN A 107 -1.97 -16.17 8.10
C GLN A 107 -1.04 -14.97 7.85
N SER A 108 -1.44 -14.02 6.99
CA SER A 108 -0.65 -12.80 6.78
C SER A 108 -0.54 -11.98 8.06
N ILE A 109 -1.61 -11.89 8.87
CA ILE A 109 -1.58 -11.20 10.18
C ILE A 109 -0.52 -11.80 11.11
N GLU A 110 -0.46 -13.14 11.22
CA GLU A 110 0.55 -13.83 12.05
C GLU A 110 2.00 -13.45 11.70
N VAL A 111 2.24 -13.16 10.42
CA VAL A 111 3.58 -12.90 9.88
C VAL A 111 3.97 -11.44 10.03
N ILE A 112 3.02 -10.54 9.77
CA ILE A 112 3.26 -9.08 9.80
C ILE A 112 3.15 -8.50 11.21
N ALA A 113 2.37 -9.10 12.11
CA ALA A 113 2.15 -8.59 13.45
C ALA A 113 3.43 -8.33 14.26
N PRO A 114 4.45 -9.21 14.30
CA PRO A 114 5.70 -8.93 15.02
C PRO A 114 6.58 -7.86 14.36
N THR A 115 6.21 -7.34 13.18
CA THR A 115 7.00 -6.34 12.47
C THR A 115 6.66 -4.91 12.89
N THR A 116 7.61 -3.98 12.74
CA THR A 116 7.42 -2.54 12.98
C THR A 116 7.00 -1.77 11.72
N ALA A 117 6.75 -2.47 10.62
CA ALA A 117 6.43 -1.85 9.34
C ALA A 117 5.04 -1.17 9.37
N THR A 118 4.90 -0.10 8.58
CA THR A 118 3.60 0.54 8.34
C THR A 118 2.76 -0.34 7.41
N LEU A 119 1.52 -0.63 7.81
CA LEU A 119 0.64 -1.55 7.11
C LEU A 119 -0.55 -0.80 6.48
N LEU A 120 -0.89 -1.16 5.24
CA LEU A 120 -2.08 -0.68 4.54
C LEU A 120 -3.11 -1.81 4.44
N ILE A 121 -4.29 -1.62 5.04
CA ILE A 121 -5.39 -2.59 4.97
C ILE A 121 -6.40 -2.11 3.91
N GLN A 122 -6.48 -2.83 2.80
CA GLN A 122 -7.41 -2.54 1.71
C GLN A 122 -8.65 -3.43 1.77
N GLY A 123 -9.79 -2.90 1.32
CA GLY A 123 -11.05 -3.62 1.25
C GLY A 123 -12.24 -2.68 1.19
N GLN A 124 -13.41 -3.21 0.83
CA GLN A 124 -14.65 -2.44 0.73
C GLN A 124 -15.10 -1.89 2.09
N THR A 125 -16.02 -0.93 2.10
CA THR A 125 -16.62 -0.40 3.33
C THR A 125 -17.41 -1.51 4.04
N GLY A 126 -17.30 -1.60 5.37
CA GLY A 126 -18.04 -2.59 6.18
C GLY A 126 -17.42 -3.98 6.33
N VAL A 127 -16.28 -4.28 5.69
CA VAL A 127 -15.64 -5.62 5.76
C VAL A 127 -14.84 -5.89 7.05
N GLY A 128 -14.95 -5.02 8.06
CA GLY A 128 -14.26 -5.22 9.35
C GLY A 128 -12.76 -4.93 9.34
N LYS A 129 -12.27 -3.99 8.52
CA LYS A 129 -10.83 -3.60 8.48
C LYS A 129 -10.27 -3.20 9.85
N GLU A 130 -11.10 -2.62 10.72
CA GLU A 130 -10.71 -2.28 12.10
C GLU A 130 -10.43 -3.53 12.94
N LEU A 131 -11.22 -4.60 12.81
CA LEU A 131 -11.00 -5.86 13.51
C LEU A 131 -9.65 -6.46 13.12
N VAL A 132 -9.30 -6.39 11.83
CA VAL A 132 -7.99 -6.82 11.32
C VAL A 132 -6.86 -5.99 11.94
N ALA A 133 -6.98 -4.66 11.99
CA ALA A 133 -5.99 -3.79 12.61
C ALA A 133 -5.79 -4.10 14.10
N ARG A 134 -6.89 -4.35 14.83
CA ARG A 134 -6.85 -4.75 16.25
C ARG A 134 -6.21 -6.11 16.46
N ALA A 135 -6.47 -7.08 15.58
CA ALA A 135 -5.81 -8.39 15.62
C ALA A 135 -4.30 -8.27 15.41
N ILE A 136 -3.87 -7.48 14.42
CA ILE A 136 -2.44 -7.19 14.19
C ILE A 136 -1.81 -6.58 15.45
N HIS A 137 -2.45 -5.58 16.06
CA HIS A 137 -1.94 -4.96 17.29
C HIS A 137 -1.82 -5.96 18.44
N ALA A 138 -2.86 -6.77 18.68
CA ALA A 138 -2.87 -7.76 19.75
C ALA A 138 -1.78 -8.84 19.59
N MET A 139 -1.41 -9.17 18.35
CA MET A 139 -0.41 -10.19 18.02
C MET A 139 1.01 -9.63 17.83
N SER A 140 1.18 -8.32 18.01
CA SER A 140 2.46 -7.63 17.84
C SER A 140 3.22 -7.44 19.16
N ASP A 141 4.51 -7.12 19.08
CA ASP A 141 5.35 -6.78 20.25
C ASP A 141 4.85 -5.54 21.02
N ARG A 142 4.02 -4.70 20.35
CA ARG A 142 3.40 -3.49 20.91
C ARG A 142 2.01 -3.73 21.49
N CYS A 143 1.58 -4.99 21.68
CA CYS A 143 0.25 -5.33 22.17
C CYS A 143 -0.11 -4.65 23.51
N ASN A 144 0.88 -4.44 24.39
CA ASN A 144 0.70 -3.76 25.68
C ASN A 144 0.57 -2.23 25.57
N LYS A 145 0.77 -1.64 24.38
CA LYS A 145 0.61 -0.21 24.14
C LYS A 145 -0.83 0.13 23.77
N VAL A 146 -1.20 1.40 23.96
CA VAL A 146 -2.52 1.91 23.58
C VAL A 146 -2.70 1.81 22.06
N PHE A 147 -3.82 1.24 21.64
CA PHE A 147 -4.27 1.24 20.25
C PHE A 147 -5.32 2.34 20.06
N VAL A 148 -5.00 3.35 19.25
CA VAL A 148 -5.89 4.49 18.98
C VAL A 148 -6.44 4.40 17.55
N PRO A 149 -7.65 3.87 17.34
CA PRO A 149 -8.29 3.87 16.04
C PRO A 149 -8.80 5.28 15.70
N ILE A 150 -8.56 5.72 14.46
CA ILE A 150 -9.05 7.02 13.97
C ILE A 150 -9.83 6.78 12.69
N ASN A 151 -11.11 7.17 12.68
CA ASN A 151 -11.95 7.12 11.50
C ASN A 151 -11.99 8.50 10.83
N CYS A 152 -11.18 8.69 9.79
CA CYS A 152 -11.11 9.97 9.07
C CYS A 152 -12.42 10.36 8.38
N GLY A 153 -13.33 9.41 8.11
CA GLY A 153 -14.64 9.72 7.51
C GLY A 153 -15.65 10.29 8.51
N ALA A 154 -15.40 10.16 9.82
CA ALA A 154 -16.27 10.66 10.88
C ALA A 154 -15.84 12.02 11.44
N ILE A 155 -14.66 12.51 11.06
CA ILE A 155 -14.08 13.77 11.55
C ILE A 155 -14.07 14.78 10.40
N ALA A 156 -14.58 15.99 10.65
CA ALA A 156 -14.49 17.08 9.69
C ALA A 156 -13.02 17.43 9.42
N GLU A 157 -12.65 17.72 8.17
CA GLU A 157 -11.27 17.97 7.75
C GLU A 157 -10.59 19.06 8.58
N SER A 158 -11.32 20.14 8.91
CA SER A 158 -10.84 21.24 9.76
C SER A 158 -10.52 20.84 11.21
N LEU A 159 -11.07 19.72 11.68
CA LEU A 159 -10.86 19.20 13.04
C LEU A 159 -9.92 17.99 13.05
N LEU A 160 -9.60 17.42 11.89
CA LEU A 160 -8.75 16.22 11.79
C LEU A 160 -7.32 16.51 12.25
N GLU A 161 -6.74 17.61 11.81
CA GLU A 161 -5.38 18.02 12.20
C GLU A 161 -5.30 18.25 13.71
N SER A 162 -6.27 18.97 14.27
CA SER A 162 -6.42 19.21 15.70
C SER A 162 -6.59 17.92 16.50
N ALA A 163 -7.34 16.93 15.98
CA ALA A 163 -7.51 15.63 16.62
C ALA A 163 -6.24 14.77 16.58
N LEU A 164 -5.44 14.86 15.52
CA LEU A 164 -4.22 14.07 15.36
C LEU A 164 -3.05 14.64 16.15
N PHE A 165 -2.82 15.95 16.04
CA PHE A 165 -1.62 16.62 16.53
C PHE A 165 -1.87 17.46 17.79
N GLY A 166 -3.13 17.73 18.12
CA GLY A 166 -3.49 18.66 19.17
C GLY A 166 -3.50 20.11 18.69
N HIS A 167 -3.91 21.00 19.58
CA HIS A 167 -3.88 22.44 19.36
C HIS A 167 -3.74 23.19 20.68
N GLU A 168 -3.11 24.36 20.64
CA GLU A 168 -3.13 25.30 21.76
C GLU A 168 -4.40 26.15 21.76
N LYS A 169 -4.72 26.72 22.93
CA LYS A 169 -5.84 27.64 23.09
C LYS A 169 -5.69 28.83 22.12
N GLY A 170 -6.72 29.09 21.33
CA GLY A 170 -6.74 30.18 20.35
C GLY A 170 -6.16 29.85 18.97
N ALA A 171 -5.80 28.59 18.68
CA ALA A 171 -5.31 28.19 17.35
C ALA A 171 -6.33 28.38 16.22
N PHE A 172 -7.64 28.34 16.53
CA PHE A 172 -8.73 28.65 15.59
C PHE A 172 -9.95 29.22 16.32
N THR A 173 -10.92 29.77 15.58
CA THR A 173 -12.17 30.30 16.14
C THR A 173 -12.99 29.16 16.75
N GLY A 174 -12.90 28.99 18.07
CA GLY A 174 -13.52 27.91 18.84
C GLY A 174 -12.57 27.10 19.73
N ALA A 175 -11.25 27.35 19.65
CA ALA A 175 -10.24 26.72 20.49
C ALA A 175 -10.21 27.31 21.92
N ILE A 176 -11.20 26.96 22.75
CA ILE A 176 -11.38 27.49 24.11
C ILE A 176 -10.37 26.90 25.11
N ALA A 177 -9.92 25.66 24.87
CA ALA A 177 -8.98 24.92 25.72
C ALA A 177 -7.89 24.26 24.86
N GLU A 178 -6.73 24.00 25.44
CA GLU A 178 -5.66 23.22 24.80
C GLU A 178 -6.04 21.73 24.72
N ASN A 179 -5.63 21.07 23.64
CA ASN A 179 -5.81 19.63 23.45
C ASN A 179 -4.49 19.02 22.97
N GLN A 180 -4.01 17.98 23.64
CA GLN A 180 -2.73 17.33 23.29
C GLN A 180 -2.82 16.40 22.07
N GLY A 181 -4.03 16.17 21.53
CA GLY A 181 -4.24 15.33 20.35
C GLY A 181 -4.00 13.84 20.60
N ASN A 182 -4.44 13.01 19.66
CA ASN A 182 -4.36 11.55 19.79
C ASN A 182 -2.93 11.02 19.64
N GLY A 183 -2.06 11.71 18.91
CA GLY A 183 -0.65 11.35 18.75
C GLY A 183 0.15 11.39 20.04
N ALA A 184 -0.21 12.26 20.99
CA ALA A 184 0.48 12.38 22.28
C ALA A 184 0.16 11.23 23.25
N ILE A 185 -1.01 10.59 23.08
CA ILE A 185 -1.52 9.50 23.96
C ILE A 185 -0.80 8.17 23.67
N ALA A 186 -0.10 8.04 22.54
CA ALA A 186 0.50 6.79 22.06
C ALA A 186 1.97 6.55 22.47
N LYS A 187 2.53 7.32 23.42
CA LYS A 187 3.93 7.15 23.88
C LYS A 187 4.12 5.89 24.74
#